data_AF-A0A958XB61-F1
#
_entry.id   AF-A0A958XB61-F1
#
_cell.length_a   1.000
_cell.length_b   1.000
_cell.length_c   1.000
_cell.angle_alpha   90.00
_cell.angle_beta   90.00
_cell.angle_gamma   90.00
#
_symmetry.space_group_name_H-M   'P 1'
#
loop_
_entity.id
_entity.type
_entity.pdbx_description
1 polymer ?
#
loop_
_entity_poly.entity_id
_entity_poly.type
_entity_poly.pdbx_seq_one_letter_code
_entity_poly.pdbx_strand_id
1 'polypeptide(L)'
;KPKDPHGGVDESAPAIQSRNVAAYLDNHAEHTIVIGAHYDHLGLGHDHNSLDANPEGKIHNGADDNASGTAGVIELARYFAGNGIREQHNFLFLCFSGEELGLYGSKKFTDNPSIDLAKVSFMVNLDMIGRLNEEKRIMVGGVGTAPDFVPAINSLKGELGVRLDSAGIGPSDHTSFYLKNIPVLFFFTGQHSDYHKPSDDIEKVNFAGEAEVLGFAIRMIESLDKTPKLTFQKTKAKQENTPRFKVTLGIMPDYTWEGEGVHVDGVTDGKTD
;
A
#
# COMPACT_ATOMS: atom_id res chain seq x y z
N LYS A 1 3.26 -12.61 -19.04
CA LYS A 1 3.27 -11.28 -19.71
C LYS A 1 3.68 -11.42 -21.18
N PRO A 2 3.15 -10.60 -22.11
CA PRO A 2 3.63 -10.58 -23.49
C PRO A 2 5.10 -10.17 -23.53
N LYS A 3 5.90 -10.80 -24.41
CA LYS A 3 7.30 -10.40 -24.65
C LYS A 3 7.43 -9.05 -25.36
N ASP A 4 6.33 -8.55 -25.91
CA ASP A 4 6.24 -7.29 -26.65
C ASP A 4 5.33 -6.31 -25.90
N PRO A 5 5.82 -5.11 -25.52
CA PRO A 5 4.99 -4.07 -24.90
C PRO A 5 3.87 -3.51 -25.81
N HIS A 6 3.86 -3.88 -27.10
CA HIS A 6 2.77 -3.65 -28.04
C HIS A 6 2.03 -4.92 -28.47
N GLY A 7 2.42 -6.09 -27.94
CA GLY A 7 1.79 -7.36 -28.23
C GLY A 7 0.40 -7.44 -27.62
N GLY A 8 -0.58 -7.87 -28.41
CA GLY A 8 -1.91 -8.20 -27.92
C GLY A 8 -1.88 -9.31 -26.86
N VAL A 9 -3.00 -9.47 -26.14
CA VAL A 9 -3.18 -10.59 -25.20
C VAL A 9 -3.05 -11.89 -25.98
N ASP A 10 -2.13 -12.77 -25.58
CA ASP A 10 -2.01 -14.11 -26.16
C ASP A 10 -3.25 -14.92 -25.76
N GLU A 11 -4.17 -15.12 -26.72
CA GLU A 11 -5.42 -15.88 -26.50
C GLU A 11 -5.18 -17.35 -26.15
N SER A 12 -3.94 -17.86 -26.31
CA SER A 12 -3.55 -19.21 -25.90
C SER A 12 -3.04 -19.31 -24.45
N ALA A 13 -2.82 -18.17 -23.77
CA ALA A 13 -2.41 -18.16 -22.38
C ALA A 13 -3.54 -18.67 -21.47
N PRO A 14 -3.25 -19.51 -20.47
CA PRO A 14 -4.26 -19.99 -19.55
C PRO A 14 -4.89 -18.82 -18.78
N ALA A 15 -6.22 -18.76 -18.79
CA ALA A 15 -6.96 -17.77 -18.01
C ALA A 15 -6.83 -18.07 -16.51
N ILE A 16 -6.32 -17.09 -15.76
CA ILE A 16 -6.23 -17.16 -14.29
C ILE A 16 -7.43 -16.38 -13.71
N GLN A 17 -8.17 -17.02 -12.81
CA GLN A 17 -9.21 -16.36 -12.05
C GLN A 17 -8.66 -15.94 -10.69
N SER A 18 -8.89 -14.69 -10.32
CA SER A 18 -8.67 -14.21 -8.96
C SER A 18 -9.88 -13.42 -8.45
N ARG A 19 -9.87 -13.05 -7.17
CA ARG A 19 -11.01 -12.42 -6.48
C ARG A 19 -10.50 -11.37 -5.50
N ASN A 20 -11.17 -10.23 -5.42
CA ASN A 20 -11.03 -9.38 -4.24
C ASN A 20 -11.90 -9.96 -3.12
N VAL A 21 -11.45 -9.82 -1.87
CA VAL A 21 -12.20 -10.19 -0.68
C VAL A 21 -12.65 -8.91 0.02
N ALA A 22 -13.93 -8.83 0.40
CA ALA A 22 -14.50 -7.64 0.99
C ALA A 22 -15.31 -7.97 2.25
N ALA A 23 -15.23 -7.10 3.26
CA ALA A 23 -16.11 -7.10 4.41
C ALA A 23 -16.65 -5.69 4.66
N TYR A 24 -17.93 -5.58 5.02
CA TYR A 24 -18.60 -4.30 5.24
C TYR A 24 -19.15 -4.21 6.65
N LEU A 25 -18.82 -3.12 7.36
CA LEU A 25 -19.39 -2.76 8.65
C LEU A 25 -20.36 -1.60 8.45
N ASP A 26 -21.66 -1.90 8.56
CA ASP A 26 -22.74 -0.92 8.43
C ASP A 26 -23.02 -0.23 9.78
N ASN A 27 -22.58 1.02 9.89
CA ASN A 27 -22.87 1.91 11.02
C ASN A 27 -24.11 2.78 10.76
N HIS A 28 -24.88 2.48 9.69
CA HIS A 28 -25.96 3.28 9.13
C HIS A 28 -25.56 4.75 8.90
N ALA A 29 -24.31 4.96 8.48
CA ALA A 29 -23.80 6.27 8.11
C ALA A 29 -24.06 6.57 6.63
N GLU A 30 -23.96 7.85 6.26
CA GLU A 30 -24.09 8.29 4.87
C GLU A 30 -22.85 7.94 4.02
N HIS A 31 -21.67 8.02 4.63
CA HIS A 31 -20.38 7.89 3.96
C HIS A 31 -19.60 6.67 4.44
N THR A 32 -18.65 6.21 3.63
CA THR A 32 -17.83 5.01 3.90
C THR A 32 -16.35 5.34 3.89
N ILE A 33 -15.60 4.81 4.85
CA ILE A 33 -14.13 4.77 4.82
C ILE A 33 -13.70 3.40 4.28
N VAL A 34 -12.80 3.41 3.30
CA VAL A 34 -12.24 2.17 2.73
C VAL A 34 -10.89 1.90 3.39
N ILE A 35 -10.64 0.67 3.81
CA ILE A 35 -9.35 0.22 4.34
C ILE A 35 -8.94 -0.98 3.49
N GLY A 36 -7.74 -0.95 2.90
CA GLY A 36 -7.32 -2.05 2.03
C GLY A 36 -5.83 -2.32 1.96
N ALA A 37 -5.53 -3.49 1.43
CA ALA A 37 -4.20 -4.03 1.16
C ALA A 37 -4.34 -5.10 0.07
N HIS A 38 -3.27 -5.54 -0.59
CA HIS A 38 -3.32 -6.72 -1.45
C HIS A 38 -2.89 -7.97 -0.70
N TYR A 39 -3.42 -9.12 -1.12
CA TYR A 39 -3.10 -10.42 -0.54
C TYR A 39 -2.36 -11.35 -1.51
N ASP A 40 -2.21 -10.96 -2.78
CA ASP A 40 -1.32 -11.66 -3.70
C ASP A 40 0.14 -11.25 -3.50
N HIS A 41 1.04 -12.12 -3.96
CA HIS A 41 2.45 -11.83 -4.11
C HIS A 41 3.00 -12.63 -5.31
N LEU A 42 4.33 -12.68 -5.49
CA LEU A 42 4.99 -13.22 -6.68
C LEU A 42 4.96 -14.74 -6.85
N GLY A 43 4.52 -15.51 -5.84
CA GLY A 43 4.47 -16.97 -5.89
C GLY A 43 5.84 -17.59 -6.20
N LEU A 44 5.98 -18.29 -7.32
CA LEU A 44 7.26 -18.87 -7.77
C LEU A 44 8.12 -17.90 -8.61
N GLY A 45 7.76 -16.61 -8.67
CA GLY A 45 8.53 -15.58 -9.40
C GLY A 45 8.44 -15.68 -10.93
N HIS A 46 7.43 -16.36 -11.47
CA HIS A 46 7.30 -16.61 -12.91
C HIS A 46 7.05 -15.34 -13.75
N ASP A 47 6.59 -14.26 -13.13
CA ASP A 47 6.26 -13.00 -13.81
C ASP A 47 7.46 -12.04 -14.00
N HIS A 48 8.68 -12.54 -13.72
CA HIS A 48 9.95 -11.81 -13.85
C HIS A 48 10.05 -10.51 -13.03
N ASN A 49 9.26 -10.42 -11.96
CA ASN A 49 9.29 -9.30 -11.01
C ASN A 49 10.22 -9.57 -9.80
N SER A 50 10.72 -10.80 -9.63
CA SER A 50 11.63 -11.16 -8.55
C SER A 50 12.95 -10.38 -8.64
N LEU A 51 13.45 -9.93 -7.48
CA LEU A 51 14.76 -9.31 -7.32
C LEU A 51 15.84 -10.30 -6.84
N ASP A 52 15.52 -11.57 -6.59
CA ASP A 52 16.49 -12.63 -6.33
C ASP A 52 17.21 -13.01 -7.64
N ALA A 53 18.53 -13.21 -7.57
CA ALA A 53 19.36 -13.53 -8.75
C ALA A 53 19.09 -14.94 -9.30
N ASN A 54 18.60 -15.86 -8.47
CA ASN A 54 18.31 -17.25 -8.79
C ASN A 54 16.92 -17.64 -8.23
N PRO A 55 15.82 -17.07 -8.74
CA PRO A 55 14.49 -17.21 -8.14
C PRO A 55 13.79 -18.54 -8.50
N GLU A 56 14.33 -19.28 -9.46
CA GLU A 56 13.70 -20.47 -10.00
C GLU A 56 13.45 -21.53 -8.90
N GLY A 57 12.18 -21.94 -8.77
CA GLY A 57 11.75 -22.94 -7.80
C GLY A 57 11.65 -22.45 -6.35
N LYS A 58 11.91 -21.15 -6.09
CA LYS A 58 11.77 -20.56 -4.75
C LYS A 58 10.41 -19.88 -4.61
N ILE A 59 9.76 -20.11 -3.47
CA ILE A 59 8.49 -19.45 -3.13
C ILE A 59 8.81 -18.07 -2.55
N HIS A 60 8.08 -17.06 -3.01
CA HIS A 60 8.05 -15.71 -2.45
C HIS A 60 6.84 -15.66 -1.51
N ASN A 61 7.10 -15.72 -0.21
CA ASN A 61 6.05 -15.77 0.80
C ASN A 61 5.38 -14.39 0.98
N GLY A 62 6.13 -13.30 0.79
CA GLY A 62 5.58 -11.94 0.83
C GLY A 62 5.13 -11.56 2.23
N ALA A 63 5.95 -11.85 3.24
CA ALA A 63 5.58 -11.64 4.63
C ALA A 63 5.36 -10.15 4.93
N ASP A 64 6.23 -9.27 4.44
CA ASP A 64 5.98 -7.84 4.48
C ASP A 64 5.15 -7.39 3.27
N ASP A 65 5.41 -7.94 2.08
CA ASP A 65 4.78 -7.58 0.80
C ASP A 65 3.85 -8.69 0.26
N ASN A 66 2.56 -8.71 0.61
CA ASN A 66 1.87 -7.79 1.49
C ASN A 66 0.98 -8.52 2.51
N ALA A 67 1.49 -9.62 3.07
CA ALA A 67 0.82 -10.30 4.17
C ALA A 67 0.69 -9.38 5.40
N SER A 68 1.65 -8.48 5.65
CA SER A 68 1.57 -7.46 6.71
C SER A 68 0.36 -6.52 6.53
N GLY A 69 0.18 -5.91 5.35
CA GLY A 69 -0.97 -5.05 5.08
C GLY A 69 -2.29 -5.82 5.15
N THR A 70 -2.34 -7.05 4.62
CA THR A 70 -3.52 -7.91 4.72
C THR A 70 -3.86 -8.25 6.19
N ALA A 71 -2.87 -8.57 7.02
CA ALA A 71 -3.07 -8.77 8.46
C ALA A 71 -3.56 -7.48 9.13
N GLY A 72 -3.03 -6.33 8.73
CA GLY A 72 -3.49 -5.01 9.15
C GLY A 72 -4.96 -4.73 8.83
N VAL A 73 -5.43 -5.05 7.62
CA VAL A 73 -6.85 -4.91 7.24
C VAL A 73 -7.74 -5.76 8.15
N ILE A 74 -7.34 -7.01 8.41
CA ILE A 74 -8.08 -7.93 9.28
C ILE A 74 -8.12 -7.42 10.73
N GLU A 75 -6.99 -6.92 11.23
CA GLU A 75 -6.90 -6.37 12.59
C GLU A 75 -7.72 -5.10 12.76
N LEU A 76 -7.72 -4.18 11.79
CA LEU A 76 -8.59 -3.00 11.81
C LEU A 76 -10.06 -3.39 11.72
N ALA A 77 -10.42 -4.42 10.95
CA ALA A 77 -11.78 -4.95 10.93
C ALA A 77 -12.20 -5.48 12.31
N ARG A 78 -11.33 -6.24 12.98
CA ARG A 78 -11.55 -6.72 14.35
C ARG A 78 -11.69 -5.56 15.33
N TYR A 79 -10.85 -4.54 15.21
CA TYR A 79 -10.85 -3.36 16.08
C TYR A 79 -12.16 -2.58 15.96
N PHE A 80 -12.52 -2.10 14.77
CA PHE A 80 -13.70 -1.25 14.57
C PHE A 80 -15.01 -2.02 14.79
N ALA A 81 -15.07 -3.33 14.50
CA ALA A 81 -16.24 -4.13 14.83
C ALA A 81 -16.39 -4.41 16.35
N GLY A 82 -15.31 -4.28 17.13
CA GLY A 82 -15.23 -4.75 18.52
C GLY A 82 -14.91 -3.68 19.57
N ASN A 83 -14.72 -2.41 19.18
CA ASN A 83 -14.31 -1.32 20.08
C ASN A 83 -15.46 -0.78 20.96
N GLY A 84 -16.71 -1.18 20.71
CA GLY A 84 -17.89 -0.72 21.45
C GLY A 84 -18.32 0.72 21.13
N ILE A 85 -17.77 1.30 20.08
CA ILE A 85 -18.13 2.62 19.53
C ILE A 85 -18.91 2.39 18.24
N ARG A 86 -19.78 3.33 17.90
CA ARG A 86 -20.41 3.39 16.58
C ARG A 86 -19.89 4.63 15.88
N GLU A 87 -19.06 4.41 14.87
CA GLU A 87 -18.41 5.47 14.10
C GLU A 87 -19.41 6.21 13.21
N GLN A 88 -19.02 7.42 12.78
CA GLN A 88 -19.83 8.29 11.93
C GLN A 88 -19.77 7.92 10.44
N HIS A 89 -18.88 6.98 10.08
CA HIS A 89 -18.80 6.35 8.77
C HIS A 89 -19.06 4.85 8.85
N ASN A 90 -19.47 4.28 7.73
CA ASN A 90 -19.39 2.84 7.50
C ASN A 90 -17.95 2.47 7.14
N PHE A 91 -17.59 1.19 7.27
CA PHE A 91 -16.27 0.71 6.83
C PHE A 91 -16.39 -0.36 5.76
N LEU A 92 -15.55 -0.25 4.74
CA LEU A 92 -15.33 -1.29 3.76
C LEU A 92 -13.87 -1.75 3.83
N PHE A 93 -13.67 -2.99 4.29
CA PHE A 93 -12.37 -3.65 4.35
C PHE A 93 -12.16 -4.44 3.06
N LEU A 94 -11.05 -4.23 2.37
CA LEU A 94 -10.76 -4.84 1.07
C LEU A 94 -9.36 -5.48 1.04
N CYS A 95 -9.31 -6.76 0.67
CA CYS A 95 -8.08 -7.43 0.29
C CYS A 95 -8.08 -7.62 -1.23
N PHE A 96 -7.20 -6.91 -1.93
CA PHE A 96 -7.09 -6.92 -3.38
C PHE A 96 -6.24 -8.10 -3.87
N SER A 97 -6.49 -8.54 -5.10
CA SER A 97 -5.62 -9.51 -5.78
C SER A 97 -5.10 -8.98 -7.11
N GLY A 98 -3.92 -9.41 -7.51
CA GLY A 98 -3.27 -9.01 -8.74
C GLY A 98 -2.70 -7.60 -8.67
N GLU A 99 -2.30 -7.13 -7.49
CA GLU A 99 -1.57 -5.87 -7.33
C GLU A 99 -0.26 -5.93 -8.13
N GLU A 100 0.50 -7.00 -7.91
CA GLU A 100 1.83 -7.27 -8.47
C GLU A 100 1.85 -7.40 -10.01
N LEU A 101 0.66 -7.68 -10.56
CA LEU A 101 0.40 -7.80 -11.99
C LEU A 101 -0.02 -6.46 -12.63
N GLY A 102 -0.15 -5.40 -11.84
CA GLY A 102 -0.47 -4.05 -12.29
C GLY A 102 -1.80 -3.51 -11.77
N LEU A 103 -2.10 -3.73 -10.47
CA LEU A 103 -3.27 -3.24 -9.75
C LEU A 103 -4.61 -3.82 -10.26
N TYR A 104 -4.62 -5.08 -10.71
CA TYR A 104 -5.80 -5.67 -11.36
C TYR A 104 -7.02 -5.70 -10.45
N GLY A 105 -6.84 -6.07 -9.19
CA GLY A 105 -7.90 -6.17 -8.20
C GLY A 105 -8.54 -4.82 -7.88
N SER A 106 -7.72 -3.85 -7.46
CA SER A 106 -8.22 -2.52 -7.12
C SER A 106 -8.82 -1.78 -8.32
N LYS A 107 -8.22 -1.88 -9.52
CA LYS A 107 -8.82 -1.33 -10.75
C LYS A 107 -10.16 -1.97 -11.05
N LYS A 108 -10.24 -3.31 -10.99
CA LYS A 108 -11.49 -4.02 -11.26
C LYS A 108 -12.59 -3.60 -10.28
N PHE A 109 -12.25 -3.43 -9.00
CA PHE A 109 -13.16 -2.94 -7.99
C PHE A 109 -13.62 -1.51 -8.27
N THR A 110 -12.70 -0.56 -8.53
CA THR A 110 -13.11 0.84 -8.74
C THR A 110 -13.82 1.09 -10.07
N ASP A 111 -13.64 0.21 -11.06
CA ASP A 111 -14.41 0.24 -12.32
C ASP A 111 -15.78 -0.46 -12.20
N ASN A 112 -15.94 -1.41 -11.27
CA ASN A 112 -17.19 -2.16 -11.05
C ASN A 112 -17.47 -2.28 -9.54
N PRO A 113 -17.72 -1.17 -8.84
CA PRO A 113 -17.75 -1.16 -7.39
C PRO A 113 -19.05 -1.79 -6.86
N SER A 114 -18.95 -2.50 -5.74
CA SER A 114 -20.11 -3.02 -5.01
C SER A 114 -20.77 -1.99 -4.08
N ILE A 115 -20.20 -0.79 -3.99
CA ILE A 115 -20.72 0.37 -3.25
C ILE A 115 -20.72 1.60 -4.16
N ASP A 116 -21.46 2.64 -3.78
CA ASP A 116 -21.39 3.93 -4.46
C ASP A 116 -20.09 4.66 -4.10
N LEU A 117 -19.15 4.76 -5.04
CA LEU A 117 -17.87 5.44 -4.85
C LEU A 117 -18.04 6.94 -4.55
N ALA A 118 -19.16 7.57 -4.93
CA ALA A 118 -19.42 8.96 -4.57
C ALA A 118 -19.63 9.15 -3.06
N LYS A 119 -19.95 8.07 -2.33
CA LYS A 119 -20.11 8.07 -0.86
C LYS A 119 -18.84 7.68 -0.11
N VAL A 120 -17.75 7.35 -0.80
CA VAL A 120 -16.46 7.08 -0.15
C VAL A 120 -15.85 8.40 0.31
N SER A 121 -15.53 8.50 1.60
CA SER A 121 -14.89 9.68 2.21
C SER A 121 -13.40 9.71 1.89
N PHE A 122 -12.70 8.62 2.18
CA PHE A 122 -11.31 8.41 1.84
C PHE A 122 -10.97 6.92 1.88
N MET A 123 -9.81 6.57 1.34
CA MET A 123 -9.26 5.21 1.37
C MET A 123 -7.90 5.20 2.07
N VAL A 124 -7.72 4.23 2.98
CA VAL A 124 -6.45 3.94 3.64
C VAL A 124 -5.89 2.65 3.05
N ASN A 125 -4.69 2.73 2.49
CA ASN A 125 -3.95 1.61 1.94
C ASN A 125 -2.81 1.22 2.86
N LEU A 126 -2.72 -0.06 3.19
CA LEU A 126 -1.65 -0.66 3.98
C LEU A 126 -0.81 -1.54 3.06
N ASP A 127 0.47 -1.22 2.94
CA ASP A 127 1.41 -2.01 2.15
C ASP A 127 2.76 -2.01 2.84
N MET A 128 3.36 -3.20 3.02
CA MET A 128 4.67 -3.33 3.64
C MET A 128 4.79 -2.53 4.94
N ILE A 129 3.96 -2.91 5.93
CA ILE A 129 3.85 -2.24 7.23
C ILE A 129 4.51 -3.03 8.38
N GLY A 130 5.11 -4.17 8.07
CA GLY A 130 5.73 -5.10 9.01
C GLY A 130 7.19 -4.81 9.32
N ARG A 131 7.82 -3.82 8.67
CA ARG A 131 9.27 -3.59 8.73
C ARG A 131 9.67 -2.26 9.38
N LEU A 132 8.84 -1.77 10.31
CA LEU A 132 9.16 -0.57 11.10
C LEU A 132 10.52 -0.73 11.79
N ASN A 133 11.46 0.14 11.42
CA ASN A 133 12.85 0.07 11.88
C ASN A 133 13.04 0.71 13.28
N GLU A 134 14.26 0.61 13.82
CA GLU A 134 14.58 1.17 15.14
C GLU A 134 14.45 2.70 15.21
N GLU A 135 14.64 3.40 14.08
CA GLU A 135 14.41 4.84 13.98
C GLU A 135 12.92 5.22 13.90
N LYS A 136 12.02 4.23 13.93
CA LYS A 136 10.55 4.39 13.88
C LYS A 136 10.10 5.25 12.70
N ARG A 137 10.75 5.10 11.55
CA ARG A 137 10.43 5.86 10.34
C ARG A 137 9.37 5.16 9.51
N ILE A 138 8.40 5.94 9.04
CA ILE A 138 7.38 5.49 8.07
C ILE A 138 7.19 6.55 7.00
N MET A 139 6.76 6.11 5.82
CA MET A 139 6.19 6.99 4.82
C MET A 139 4.66 6.99 4.94
N VAL A 140 4.06 8.17 4.88
CA VAL A 140 2.64 8.35 4.61
C VAL A 140 2.46 9.08 3.29
N GLY A 141 2.01 8.36 2.26
CA GLY A 141 1.71 8.88 0.93
C GLY A 141 0.26 9.37 0.78
N GLY A 142 -0.02 10.08 -0.31
CA GLY A 142 -1.37 10.59 -0.61
C GLY A 142 -1.79 11.80 0.22
N VAL A 143 -0.92 12.35 1.07
CA VAL A 143 -1.31 13.39 2.05
C VAL A 143 -1.74 14.71 1.41
N GLY A 144 -1.41 14.92 0.13
CA GLY A 144 -1.86 16.07 -0.66
C GLY A 144 -3.26 15.93 -1.25
N THR A 145 -3.94 14.79 -1.04
CA THR A 145 -5.25 14.49 -1.66
C THR A 145 -6.45 14.97 -0.83
N ALA A 146 -6.22 15.40 0.41
CA ALA A 146 -7.19 16.13 1.23
C ALA A 146 -6.46 17.11 2.18
N PRO A 147 -7.04 18.29 2.47
CA PRO A 147 -6.42 19.29 3.33
C PRO A 147 -6.31 18.84 4.79
N ASP A 148 -7.14 17.88 5.20
CA ASP A 148 -7.27 17.39 6.57
C ASP A 148 -6.12 16.45 6.99
N PHE A 149 -5.44 15.81 6.02
CA PHE A 149 -4.46 14.76 6.28
C PHE A 149 -3.21 15.26 7.00
N VAL A 150 -2.54 16.28 6.47
CA VAL A 150 -1.29 16.79 7.07
C VAL A 150 -1.51 17.33 8.50
N PRO A 151 -2.55 18.13 8.79
CA PRO A 151 -2.87 18.53 10.16
C PRO A 151 -3.12 17.34 11.10
N ALA A 152 -3.90 16.34 10.66
CA ALA A 152 -4.19 15.16 11.47
C ALA A 152 -2.91 14.34 11.77
N ILE A 153 -2.07 14.10 10.76
CA ILE A 153 -0.79 13.37 10.91
C ILE A 153 0.11 14.09 11.91
N ASN A 154 0.31 15.40 11.75
CA ASN A 154 1.16 16.17 12.64
C ASN A 154 0.69 16.15 14.10
N SER A 155 -0.63 16.07 14.31
CA SER A 155 -1.21 15.97 15.65
C SER A 155 -1.14 14.56 16.27
N LEU A 156 -1.01 13.50 15.46
CA LEU A 156 -1.22 12.11 15.90
C LEU A 156 0.01 11.20 15.78
N LYS A 157 1.05 11.65 15.07
CA LYS A 157 2.26 10.85 14.80
C LYS A 157 3.04 10.44 16.04
N GLY A 158 2.91 11.18 17.14
CA GLY A 158 3.65 10.92 18.37
C GLY A 158 5.17 10.90 18.11
N GLU A 159 5.81 9.79 18.47
CA GLU A 159 7.26 9.58 18.28
C GLU A 159 7.64 9.05 16.89
N LEU A 160 6.67 8.72 16.03
CA LEU A 160 6.95 8.21 14.69
C LEU A 160 7.62 9.28 13.82
N GLY A 161 8.70 8.89 13.17
CA GLY A 161 9.36 9.67 12.12
C GLY A 161 8.57 9.57 10.81
N VAL A 162 7.54 10.39 10.65
CA VAL A 162 6.66 10.33 9.47
C VAL A 162 7.20 11.20 8.33
N ARG A 163 7.66 10.55 7.26
CA ARG A 163 7.93 11.19 5.96
C ARG A 163 6.63 11.35 5.19
N LEU A 164 6.33 12.57 4.77
CA LEU A 164 5.11 12.90 4.04
C LEU A 164 5.37 12.89 2.53
N ASP A 165 4.59 12.11 1.78
CA ASP A 165 4.53 12.23 0.32
C ASP A 165 3.16 12.71 -0.16
N SER A 166 3.17 13.82 -0.90
CA SER A 166 1.95 14.50 -1.32
C SER A 166 1.32 13.88 -2.56
N ALA A 167 2.00 12.97 -3.27
CA ALA A 167 1.45 12.35 -4.48
C ALA A 167 0.30 11.40 -4.14
N GLY A 168 -0.83 11.52 -4.85
CA GLY A 168 -1.93 10.57 -4.77
C GLY A 168 -1.76 9.33 -5.66
N ILE A 169 -0.68 9.28 -6.44
CA ILE A 169 -0.33 8.14 -7.30
C ILE A 169 0.97 7.54 -6.76
N GLY A 170 0.99 6.22 -6.64
CA GLY A 170 2.14 5.41 -6.29
C GLY A 170 2.01 3.98 -6.81
N PRO A 171 3.03 3.14 -6.62
CA PRO A 171 3.02 1.74 -7.05
C PRO A 171 2.24 0.87 -6.06
N SER A 172 0.98 1.19 -5.76
CA SER A 172 0.10 0.38 -4.90
C SER A 172 -1.38 0.73 -5.15
N ASP A 173 -2.30 -0.03 -4.55
CA ASP A 173 -3.73 -0.06 -4.86
C ASP A 173 -4.47 1.27 -4.63
N HIS A 174 -3.98 2.14 -3.75
CA HIS A 174 -4.53 3.49 -3.54
C HIS A 174 -4.63 4.30 -4.84
N THR A 175 -3.73 4.08 -5.80
CA THR A 175 -3.77 4.75 -7.10
C THR A 175 -5.12 4.56 -7.81
N SER A 176 -5.71 3.36 -7.72
CA SER A 176 -6.99 3.05 -8.34
C SER A 176 -8.14 3.89 -7.77
N PHE A 177 -8.06 4.28 -6.49
CA PHE A 177 -9.05 5.15 -5.82
C PHE A 177 -8.79 6.62 -6.10
N TYR A 178 -7.52 7.06 -6.07
CA TYR A 178 -7.14 8.43 -6.44
C TYR A 178 -7.63 8.79 -7.84
N LEU A 179 -7.53 7.87 -8.81
CA LEU A 179 -8.02 8.06 -10.18
C LEU A 179 -9.55 8.20 -10.28
N LYS A 180 -10.29 7.88 -9.21
CA LYS A 180 -11.74 8.13 -9.07
C LYS A 180 -12.05 9.38 -8.25
N ASN A 181 -11.06 10.24 -8.00
CA ASN A 181 -11.17 11.45 -7.18
C ASN A 181 -11.55 11.17 -5.72
N ILE A 182 -11.02 10.08 -5.16
CA ILE A 182 -11.16 9.73 -3.74
C ILE A 182 -9.85 10.11 -3.03
N PRO A 183 -9.88 10.81 -1.88
CA PRO A 183 -8.70 11.03 -1.07
C PRO A 183 -8.10 9.71 -0.60
N VAL A 184 -6.77 9.63 -0.61
CA VAL A 184 -6.05 8.40 -0.24
C VAL A 184 -4.94 8.69 0.76
N LEU A 185 -4.78 7.77 1.71
CA LEU A 185 -3.62 7.67 2.58
C LEU A 185 -2.93 6.34 2.32
N PHE A 186 -1.61 6.38 2.19
CA PHE A 186 -0.80 5.20 1.94
C PHE A 186 0.23 5.02 3.05
N PHE A 187 0.13 3.95 3.83
CA PHE A 187 1.07 3.64 4.92
C PHE A 187 2.09 2.62 4.43
N PHE A 188 3.38 2.95 4.60
CA PHE A 188 4.51 2.16 4.10
C PHE A 188 5.71 2.30 5.03
N THR A 189 6.37 1.20 5.38
CA THR A 189 7.58 1.23 6.23
C THR A 189 8.89 1.38 5.45
N GLY A 190 8.82 1.42 4.12
CA GLY A 190 9.99 1.56 3.25
C GLY A 190 10.35 0.25 2.56
N GLN A 191 11.22 0.33 1.55
CA GLN A 191 11.78 -0.88 0.94
C GLN A 191 12.88 -1.45 1.83
N HIS A 192 13.20 -2.72 1.63
CA HIS A 192 14.30 -3.38 2.34
C HIS A 192 14.96 -4.42 1.44
N SER A 193 16.14 -4.90 1.81
CA SER A 193 16.95 -5.82 1.01
C SER A 193 16.24 -7.12 0.59
N ASP A 194 15.20 -7.52 1.33
CA ASP A 194 14.36 -8.71 1.06
C ASP A 194 13.17 -8.45 0.10
N TYR A 195 12.88 -7.20 -0.28
CA TYR A 195 11.76 -6.84 -1.16
C TYR A 195 11.77 -7.61 -2.49
N HIS A 196 10.62 -8.17 -2.89
CA HIS A 196 10.48 -9.03 -4.08
C HIS A 196 11.46 -10.23 -4.11
N LYS A 197 11.85 -10.76 -2.95
CA LYS A 197 12.71 -11.95 -2.85
C LYS A 197 12.07 -13.04 -2.01
N PRO A 198 12.48 -14.31 -2.19
CA PRO A 198 12.07 -15.41 -1.33
C PRO A 198 12.44 -15.24 0.15
N SER A 199 13.34 -14.29 0.46
CA SER A 199 13.74 -13.97 1.82
C SER A 199 12.80 -12.99 2.54
N ASP A 200 11.78 -12.44 1.87
CA ASP A 200 10.69 -11.73 2.54
C ASP A 200 9.77 -12.73 3.25
N ASP A 201 10.19 -13.09 4.46
CA ASP A 201 9.59 -14.14 5.28
C ASP A 201 9.34 -13.70 6.73
N ILE A 202 8.53 -14.46 7.45
CA ILE A 202 7.95 -14.10 8.73
C ILE A 202 8.98 -13.73 9.80
N GLU A 203 10.18 -14.32 9.78
CA GLU A 203 11.25 -14.01 10.74
C GLU A 203 11.78 -12.58 10.61
N LYS A 204 11.45 -11.89 9.52
CA LYS A 204 11.82 -10.51 9.24
C LYS A 204 10.79 -9.50 9.71
N VAL A 205 9.56 -9.95 10.03
CA VAL A 205 8.48 -9.06 10.46
C VAL A 205 8.72 -8.58 11.89
N ASN A 206 8.68 -7.27 12.08
CA ASN A 206 8.65 -6.63 13.38
C ASN A 206 7.19 -6.43 13.83
N PHE A 207 6.60 -7.47 14.42
CA PHE A 207 5.19 -7.43 14.86
C PHE A 207 4.87 -6.29 15.84
N ALA A 208 5.81 -5.93 16.74
CA ALA A 208 5.60 -4.83 17.67
C ALA A 208 5.57 -3.49 16.92
N GLY A 209 6.46 -3.32 15.95
CA GLY A 209 6.48 -2.16 15.08
C GLY A 209 5.25 -2.06 14.18
N GLU A 210 4.81 -3.17 13.59
CA GLU A 210 3.57 -3.24 12.83
C GLU A 210 2.37 -2.80 13.68
N ALA A 211 2.28 -3.26 14.93
CA ALA A 211 1.24 -2.82 15.86
C ALA A 211 1.30 -1.31 16.16
N GLU A 212 2.49 -0.70 16.22
CA GLU A 212 2.64 0.76 16.33
C GLU A 212 2.11 1.49 15.09
N VAL A 213 2.40 0.98 13.88
CA VAL A 213 1.88 1.53 12.61
C VAL A 213 0.37 1.43 12.55
N LEU A 214 -0.21 0.27 12.88
CA LEU A 214 -1.66 0.06 12.92
C LEU A 214 -2.32 0.95 13.98
N GLY A 215 -1.70 1.10 15.15
CA GLY A 215 -2.16 2.03 16.18
C GLY A 215 -2.19 3.49 15.69
N PHE A 216 -1.23 3.90 14.87
CA PHE A 216 -1.24 5.21 14.24
C PHE A 216 -2.33 5.33 13.16
N ALA A 217 -2.51 4.32 12.32
CA ALA A 217 -3.59 4.27 11.33
C ALA A 217 -4.98 4.35 11.98
N ILE A 218 -5.20 3.62 13.09
CA ILE A 218 -6.44 3.69 13.88
C ILE A 218 -6.68 5.11 14.37
N ARG A 219 -5.70 5.75 15.03
CA ARG A 219 -5.84 7.13 15.52
C ARG A 219 -6.17 8.11 14.39
N MET A 220 -5.56 7.93 13.22
CA MET A 220 -5.85 8.73 12.02
C MET A 220 -7.31 8.54 11.58
N ILE A 221 -7.76 7.29 11.45
CA ILE A 221 -9.14 6.96 11.05
C ILE A 221 -10.15 7.50 12.06
N GLU A 222 -9.96 7.29 13.36
CA GLU A 222 -10.85 7.80 14.42
C GLU A 222 -10.90 9.33 14.49
N SER A 223 -9.79 10.00 14.17
CA SER A 223 -9.76 11.46 14.09
C SER A 223 -10.54 11.98 12.89
N LEU A 224 -10.35 11.35 11.73
CA LEU A 224 -11.02 11.74 10.48
C LEU A 224 -12.48 11.30 10.42
N ASP A 225 -12.85 10.23 11.11
CA ASP A 225 -14.24 9.78 11.24
C ASP A 225 -15.16 10.88 11.81
N LYS A 226 -14.60 11.77 12.65
CA LYS A 226 -15.33 12.89 13.26
C LYS A 226 -15.62 14.04 12.29
N THR A 227 -15.06 13.98 11.08
CA THR A 227 -15.26 15.00 10.05
C THR A 227 -16.31 14.55 9.04
N PRO A 228 -17.06 15.45 8.39
CA PRO A 228 -17.87 15.08 7.24
C PRO A 228 -17.00 14.48 6.12
N LYS A 229 -17.65 13.99 5.05
CA LYS A 229 -16.95 13.47 3.86
C LYS A 229 -15.80 14.40 3.43
N LEU A 230 -14.59 13.86 3.34
CA LEU A 230 -13.42 14.64 3.00
C LEU A 230 -13.50 15.19 1.56
N THR A 231 -12.93 16.38 1.37
CA THR A 231 -12.87 17.02 0.07
C THR A 231 -11.61 16.60 -0.68
N PHE A 232 -11.79 15.97 -1.84
CA PHE A 232 -10.69 15.58 -2.71
C PHE A 232 -9.95 16.77 -3.31
N GLN A 233 -8.63 16.68 -3.31
CA GLN A 233 -7.72 17.59 -3.99
C GLN A 233 -6.84 16.81 -4.97
N LYS A 234 -6.85 17.26 -6.22
CA LYS A 234 -5.96 16.68 -7.24
C LYS A 234 -4.53 17.13 -6.96
N THR A 235 -3.61 16.18 -6.83
CA THR A 235 -2.21 16.47 -6.57
C THR A 235 -1.51 16.80 -7.88
N LYS A 236 -0.50 17.68 -7.83
CA LYS A 236 0.42 17.83 -8.97
C LYS A 236 1.22 16.54 -9.06
N ALA A 237 1.25 15.91 -10.23
CA ALA A 237 2.19 14.82 -10.45
C ALA A 237 3.60 15.38 -10.20
N LYS A 238 4.35 14.82 -9.25
CA LYS A 238 5.81 14.95 -9.31
C LYS A 238 6.18 14.34 -10.66
N GLN A 239 6.77 15.13 -11.55
CA GLN A 239 7.56 14.54 -12.63
C GLN A 239 8.69 13.81 -11.93
N GLU A 240 8.49 12.53 -11.69
CA GLU A 240 9.61 11.64 -11.49
C GLU A 240 10.43 11.67 -12.78
N ASN A 241 11.44 12.54 -12.81
CA ASN A 241 12.65 12.25 -13.54
C ASN A 241 13.34 11.09 -12.83
N THR A 242 12.69 9.92 -12.75
CA THR A 242 13.38 8.69 -12.41
C THR A 242 14.21 8.40 -13.65
N PRO A 243 15.53 8.64 -13.63
CA PRO A 243 16.34 8.38 -14.79
C PRO A 243 16.18 6.89 -15.04
N ARG A 244 15.74 6.54 -16.24
CA ARG A 244 15.67 5.14 -16.67
C ARG A 244 17.10 4.68 -16.85
N PHE A 245 17.76 4.31 -15.76
CA PHE A 245 19.13 3.83 -15.80
C PHE A 245 19.10 2.48 -16.52
N LYS A 246 19.77 2.41 -17.68
CA LYS A 246 20.06 1.12 -18.35
C LYS A 246 21.02 0.24 -17.53
N VAL A 247 21.57 0.77 -16.45
CA VAL A 247 22.53 0.14 -15.55
C VAL A 247 22.01 0.29 -14.12
N THR A 248 21.64 -0.81 -13.46
CA THR A 248 21.28 -0.78 -12.03
C THR A 248 22.54 -0.96 -11.20
N LEU A 249 22.98 0.06 -10.44
CA LEU A 249 24.11 0.00 -9.49
C LEU A 249 23.85 -0.88 -8.25
N GLY A 250 22.83 -1.73 -8.29
CA GLY A 250 22.44 -2.59 -7.16
C GLY A 250 21.93 -1.84 -5.91
N ILE A 251 21.78 -0.51 -5.96
CA ILE A 251 21.35 0.31 -4.82
C ILE A 251 19.82 0.33 -4.67
N MET A 252 19.35 0.15 -3.44
CA MET A 252 17.95 0.30 -3.05
C MET A 252 17.78 1.62 -2.27
N PRO A 253 17.00 2.59 -2.77
CA PRO A 253 16.80 3.85 -2.07
C PRO A 253 16.03 3.67 -0.77
N ASP A 254 16.44 4.38 0.28
CA ASP A 254 15.66 4.55 1.51
C ASP A 254 14.55 5.57 1.24
N TYR A 255 13.35 5.05 0.99
CA TYR A 255 12.15 5.84 0.76
C TYR A 255 11.64 6.50 2.04
N THR A 256 12.18 6.26 3.23
CA THR A 256 11.77 6.93 4.47
C THR A 256 12.65 8.13 4.84
N TRP A 257 13.77 8.34 4.14
CA TRP A 257 14.75 9.41 4.41
C TRP A 257 14.41 10.81 3.84
N GLU A 258 14.62 11.89 4.61
CA GLU A 258 14.31 13.27 4.21
C GLU A 258 15.50 14.19 3.87
N GLY A 259 16.75 13.72 3.95
CA GLY A 259 17.94 14.55 3.68
C GLY A 259 18.27 14.75 2.18
N GLU A 260 19.22 15.64 1.89
CA GLU A 260 19.73 15.83 0.51
C GLU A 260 20.55 14.61 0.04
N GLY A 261 20.28 14.16 -1.19
CA GLY A 261 20.95 12.99 -1.80
C GLY A 261 20.09 11.72 -1.80
N VAL A 262 20.66 10.62 -2.30
CA VAL A 262 20.04 9.29 -2.22
C VAL A 262 20.65 8.57 -1.03
N HIS A 263 19.83 8.35 0.02
CA HIS A 263 20.19 7.43 1.09
C HIS A 263 19.88 6.00 0.63
N VAL A 264 20.80 5.07 0.86
CA VAL A 264 20.73 3.71 0.34
C VAL A 264 20.44 2.77 1.50
N ASP A 265 19.30 2.07 1.43
CA ASP A 265 18.85 1.12 2.46
C ASP A 265 19.44 -0.28 2.25
N GLY A 266 19.96 -0.56 1.04
CA GLY A 266 20.59 -1.82 0.74
C GLY A 266 21.35 -1.82 -0.58
N VAL A 267 22.31 -2.75 -0.68
CA VAL A 267 23.06 -3.04 -1.90
C VAL A 267 22.81 -4.50 -2.26
N THR A 268 22.59 -4.78 -3.55
CA THR A 268 22.50 -6.15 -4.06
C THR A 268 23.90 -6.65 -4.42
N ASP A 269 24.37 -7.67 -3.70
CA ASP A 269 25.66 -8.30 -3.97
C ASP A 269 25.72 -8.88 -5.40
N GLY A 270 26.85 -8.68 -6.08
CA GLY A 270 27.10 -9.22 -7.43
C GLY A 270 26.60 -8.34 -8.59
N LYS A 271 26.09 -7.12 -8.32
CA LYS A 271 25.81 -6.10 -9.34
C LYS A 271 26.87 -4.99 -9.32
N THR A 272 28.09 -5.34 -9.72
CA THR A 272 29.07 -4.36 -10.21
C THR A 272 29.29 -4.65 -11.69
N ASP A 273 29.29 -3.61 -12.52
CA ASP A 273 29.71 -3.74 -13.94
C ASP A 273 31.10 -4.41 -14.05
#